data_AF-A0A957UC25-F1
#
_entry.id   AF-A0A957UC25-F1
#
_cell.length_a   1.000
_cell.length_b   1.000
_cell.length_c   1.000
_cell.angle_alpha   90.00
_cell.angle_beta   90.00
_cell.angle_gamma   90.00
#
_symmetry.space_group_name_H-M   'P 1'
#
loop_
_entity.id
_entity.type
_entity.pdbx_description
1 polymer ?
#
loop_
_entity_poly.entity_id
_entity_poly.type
_entity_poly.pdbx_seq_one_letter_code
_entity_poly.pdbx_strand_id
1 'polypeptide(L)' 'MDTNLQAKWDEFLTRTREIYDLTAVGALMGWDQSTYMPAKGGAARGRQLALLERLTHERRTD' A
#
# COMPACT_ATOMS: atom_id res chain seq x y z
N MET A 1 -5.33 -26.95 -18.83
CA MET A 1 -5.78 -25.60 -18.45
C MET A 1 -5.18 -24.60 -19.43
N ASP A 2 -5.92 -23.54 -19.75
CA ASP A 2 -5.43 -22.48 -20.63
C ASP A 2 -4.23 -21.75 -19.97
N THR A 3 -3.04 -21.96 -20.51
CA THR A 3 -1.78 -21.38 -20.01
C THR A 3 -1.80 -19.85 -20.07
N ASN A 4 -2.55 -19.25 -21.00
CA ASN A 4 -2.69 -17.79 -21.09
C ASN A 4 -3.50 -17.24 -19.92
N LEU A 5 -4.59 -17.94 -19.54
CA LEU A 5 -5.40 -17.58 -18.39
C LEU A 5 -4.61 -17.67 -17.09
N GLN A 6 -3.81 -18.73 -16.91
CA GLN A 6 -2.96 -18.89 -15.74
C GLN A 6 -1.95 -17.73 -15.62
N ALA A 7 -1.27 -17.37 -16.71
CA ALA A 7 -0.31 -16.26 -16.70
C ALA A 7 -0.97 -14.92 -16.34
N LYS A 8 -2.14 -14.62 -16.91
CA LYS A 8 -2.91 -13.40 -16.58
C LYS A 8 -3.37 -13.38 -15.12
N TRP A 9 -3.75 -14.53 -14.60
CA TRP A 9 -4.16 -14.66 -13.20
C TRP A 9 -2.98 -14.43 -12.25
N ASP A 10 -1.81 -14.99 -12.54
CA ASP A 10 -0.61 -14.81 -11.73
C ASP A 10 -0.12 -13.35 -11.77
N GLU A 11 -0.22 -12.68 -12.92
CA GLU A 11 0.04 -11.24 -13.05
C GLU A 11 -0.93 -10.42 -12.19
N PHE A 12 -2.23 -10.70 -12.29
CA PHE A 12 -3.26 -10.03 -11.49
C PHE A 12 -3.01 -10.19 -9.98
N LEU A 13 -2.69 -11.40 -9.53
CA LEU A 13 -2.37 -11.66 -8.12
C LEU A 13 -1.12 -10.90 -7.68
N THR A 14 -0.10 -10.81 -8.52
CA THR A 14 1.13 -10.09 -8.22
C THR A 14 0.85 -8.60 -8.01
N ARG A 15 0.13 -7.96 -8.94
CA ARG A 15 -0.24 -6.54 -8.84
C ARG A 15 -1.13 -6.26 -7.62
N THR A 16 -2.12 -7.13 -7.38
CA THR A 16 -3.06 -6.96 -6.26
C THR A 16 -2.36 -7.10 -4.91
N ARG A 17 -1.37 -7.99 -4.79
CA ARG A 17 -0.56 -8.14 -3.57
C ARG A 17 0.23 -6.86 -3.26
N GLU A 18 0.85 -6.23 -4.27
CA GLU A 18 1.57 -4.98 -4.05
C GLU A 18 0.64 -3.86 -3.54
N ILE A 19 -0.55 -3.72 -4.13
CA ILE A 19 -1.56 -2.75 -3.68
C ILE A 19 -2.00 -3.06 -2.23
N TYR A 20 -2.21 -4.33 -1.91
CA TYR A 20 -2.59 -4.78 -0.58
C TYR A 20 -1.50 -4.44 0.44
N ASP A 21 -0.23 -4.75 0.14
CA ASP A 21 0.88 -4.49 1.05
C ASP A 21 1.06 -2.99 1.31
N LEU A 22 0.99 -2.15 0.28
CA LEU A 22 1.05 -0.69 0.44
C LEU A 22 -0.08 -0.17 1.34
N THR A 23 -1.30 -0.66 1.12
CA THR A 23 -2.48 -0.30 1.92
C THR A 23 -2.32 -0.76 3.38
N ALA A 24 -1.81 -1.98 3.59
CA ALA A 24 -1.59 -2.56 4.91
C ALA A 24 -0.52 -1.79 5.70
N VAL A 25 0.57 -1.37 5.05
CA VAL A 25 1.58 -0.50 5.67
C VAL A 25 0.97 0.84 6.06
N GLY A 26 0.15 1.45 5.19
CA GLY A 26 -0.58 2.68 5.52
C GLY A 26 -1.47 2.54 6.76
N ALA A 27 -2.19 1.42 6.87
CA ALA A 27 -3.01 1.10 8.03
C ALA A 27 -2.18 0.94 9.31
N LEU A 28 -1.05 0.21 9.25
CA LEU A 28 -0.13 0.05 10.39
C LEU A 28 0.42 1.41 10.86
N MET A 29 0.78 2.28 9.92
CA MET A 29 1.25 3.63 10.22
C MET A 29 0.14 4.51 10.82
N GLY A 30 -1.10 4.36 10.37
CA GLY A 30 -2.26 5.05 10.96
C GLY A 30 -2.52 4.59 12.41
N TRP A 31 -2.40 3.29 12.67
CA TRP A 31 -2.48 2.75 14.02
C TRP A 31 -1.37 3.31 14.90
N ASP A 32 -0.11 3.23 14.47
CA ASP A 32 1.03 3.75 15.24
C ASP A 32 0.86 5.26 15.53
N GLN A 33 0.33 6.03 14.57
CA GLN A 33 0.06 7.47 14.74
C GLN A 33 -0.90 7.73 15.90
N SER A 34 -1.84 6.81 16.12
CA SER A 34 -2.91 6.94 17.10
C SER A 34 -2.55 6.35 18.47
N THR A 35 -1.51 5.50 18.55
CA THR A 35 -1.16 4.76 19.78
C THR A 35 0.19 5.15 20.35
N TYR A 36 1.25 5.11 19.55
CA TYR A 36 2.64 5.18 20.04
C TYR A 36 3.43 6.38 19.51
N MET A 37 2.98 7.02 18.43
CA MET A 37 3.73 8.10 17.79
C MET A 37 3.94 9.29 18.76
N PRO A 38 5.17 9.77 18.94
CA PRO A 38 5.42 10.96 19.76
C PRO A 38 4.82 12.22 19.14
N ALA A 39 4.41 13.18 19.97
CA ALA A 39 3.69 14.39 19.54
C ALA A 39 4.37 15.18 18.41
N LYS A 40 5.71 15.21 18.37
CA LYS A 40 6.49 15.93 17.33
C LYS A 40 6.61 15.16 16.01
N GLY A 41 6.08 13.94 15.91
CA GLY A 41 6.18 13.06 14.74
C GLY A 41 5.22 13.39 13.58
N GLY A 42 4.21 14.23 13.81
CA GLY A 42 3.11 14.45 12.87
C GLY A 42 3.52 14.87 11.46
N ALA A 43 4.46 15.82 11.33
CA ALA A 43 4.91 16.29 10.01
C ALA A 43 5.63 15.20 9.20
N ALA A 44 6.43 14.35 9.87
CA ALA A 44 7.10 13.24 9.21
C ALA A 44 6.09 12.15 8.81
N ARG A 45 5.17 11.80 9.72
CA ARG A 45 4.09 10.83 9.46
C ARG A 45 3.19 11.23 8.30
N GLY A 46 2.80 12.50 8.23
CA GLY A 46 2.00 13.02 7.12
C GLY A 46 2.68 12.85 5.76
N ARG A 47 3.99 13.12 5.67
CA ARG A 47 4.76 12.89 4.44
C ARG A 47 4.82 11.40 4.07
N GLN A 48 5.00 10.52 5.04
CA GLN A 48 5.07 9.08 4.81
C GLN A 48 3.73 8.52 4.31
N LEU A 49 2.62 8.90 4.94
CA LEU A 49 1.28 8.49 4.51
C LEU A 49 0.95 9.03 3.11
N ALA A 50 1.25 10.30 2.83
CA ALA A 50 1.04 10.88 1.51
C ALA A 50 1.86 10.16 0.41
N LEU A 51 3.08 9.73 0.71
CA LEU A 51 3.89 8.93 -0.21
C LEU A 51 3.23 7.56 -0.49
N LEU A 52 2.79 6.85 0.55
CA LEU A 52 2.13 5.55 0.39
C LEU A 52 0.83 5.67 -0.41
N GLU A 53 0.02 6.69 -0.14
CA GLU A 53 -1.23 6.91 -0.89
C GLU A 53 -0.95 7.21 -2.37
N ARG A 54 0.05 8.03 -2.68
CA ARG A 54 0.45 8.28 -4.08
C ARG A 54 0.86 6.97 -4.77
N LEU A 55 1.74 6.18 -4.16
CA LEU A 55 2.19 4.91 -4.74
C LEU A 55 1.04 3.90 -4.90
N THR A 56 0.16 3.82 -3.91
CA THR A 56 -1.02 2.94 -3.95
C THR A 56 -1.97 3.37 -5.07
N HIS A 57 -2.18 4.67 -5.26
CA HIS A 57 -3.02 5.20 -6.32
C HIS A 57 -2.42 4.91 -7.71
N GLU A 58 -1.12 5.14 -7.88
CA GLU A 58 -0.39 4.81 -9.11
C GLU A 58 -0.55 3.32 -9.46
N ARG A 59 -0.38 2.41 -8.49
CA ARG A 59 -0.55 0.96 -8.68
C ARG A 59 -1.98 0.48 -8.89
N ARG A 60 -2.99 1.31 -8.58
CA ARG A 60 -4.40 0.98 -8.84
C ARG A 60 -4.83 1.37 -10.25
N THR A 61 -4.05 2.19 -10.94
CA THR A 61 -4.42 2.86 -12.20
C THR A 61 -3.42 2.62 -13.32
N ASP A 62 -2.48 1.67 -13.14
CA ASP A 62 -1.46 1.28 -14.13
C ASP A 62 -1.94 0.25 -15.17
#